data_AF-A0A0N4XBR5-F1
#
_entry.id   AF-A0A0N4XBR5-F1
#
_cell.length_a   1.000
_cell.length_b   1.000
_cell.length_c   1.000
_cell.angle_alpha   90.00
_cell.angle_beta   90.00
_cell.angle_gamma   90.00
#
_symmetry.space_group_name_H-M   'P 1'
#
loop_
_entity.id
_entity.type
_entity.pdbx_description
1 polymer ?
#
loop_
_entity_poly.entity_id
_entity_poly.type
_entity_poly.pdbx_seq_one_letter_code
_entity_poly.pdbx_strand_id
1 'polypeptide(L)'
;MAQLTARTVLSSLSKRTLMPAVVSRRSLATEASPEDYGYYPDPLEHATGREKKMLLARLAGDDRYEPKVYYRAETSTKERPNLVPSHFPDRIVGCMCEPDSG
;
A
#
# COMPACT_ATOMS: atom_id res chain seq x y z
N MET A 1 -40.96 -81.57 14.52
CA MET A 1 -41.23 -80.28 15.17
C MET A 1 -39.88 -79.57 15.31
N ALA A 2 -39.46 -78.52 14.62
CA ALA A 2 -40.02 -77.57 13.67
C ALA A 2 -38.85 -77.20 12.71
N GLN A 3 -38.99 -77.31 11.38
CA GLN A 3 -39.19 -76.18 10.44
C GLN A 3 -38.18 -75.03 10.65
N LEU A 4 -37.10 -74.97 9.86
CA LEU A 4 -37.01 -74.35 8.51
C LEU A 4 -36.60 -72.86 8.56
N THR A 5 -35.32 -72.63 8.24
CA THR A 5 -34.83 -71.65 7.25
C THR A 5 -35.51 -70.27 7.12
N ALA A 6 -34.79 -69.22 7.53
CA ALA A 6 -34.77 -67.91 6.86
C ALA A 6 -33.51 -67.15 7.34
N ARG A 7 -32.34 -67.36 6.75
CA ARG A 7 -31.80 -66.53 5.65
C ARG A 7 -32.16 -65.05 5.77
N THR A 8 -31.21 -64.30 6.35
CA THR A 8 -30.70 -63.01 5.86
C THR A 8 -31.72 -62.09 5.18
N VAL A 9 -32.19 -61.08 5.92
CA VAL A 9 -32.65 -59.82 5.33
C VAL A 9 -31.75 -58.71 5.86
N LEU A 10 -30.93 -58.19 4.95
CA LEU A 10 -30.05 -57.05 5.13
C LEU A 10 -30.84 -55.77 5.45
N SER A 11 -30.13 -54.82 6.07
CA SER A 11 -30.12 -53.37 5.77
C SER A 11 -31.49 -52.65 5.77
N SER A 12 -31.74 -51.58 6.50
CA SER A 12 -30.86 -50.45 6.76
C SER A 12 -31.57 -49.51 7.74
N LEU A 13 -31.18 -49.50 9.02
CA LEU A 13 -31.33 -48.28 9.80
C LEU A 13 -30.24 -47.34 9.32
N SER A 14 -30.56 -46.58 8.28
CA SER A 14 -29.75 -45.42 7.90
C SER A 14 -29.89 -44.41 9.05
N LYS A 15 -28.98 -44.53 10.03
CA LYS A 15 -28.56 -43.40 10.84
C LYS A 15 -28.24 -42.31 9.83
N ARG A 16 -29.11 -41.32 9.69
CA ARG A 16 -28.75 -40.07 9.03
C ARG A 16 -27.62 -39.50 9.87
N THR A 17 -26.39 -39.89 9.53
CA THR A 17 -25.21 -39.09 9.78
C THR A 17 -25.51 -37.77 9.09
N LEU A 18 -26.02 -36.82 9.87
CA LEU A 18 -25.85 -35.40 9.59
C LEU A 18 -24.34 -35.23 9.55
N MET A 19 -23.74 -35.44 8.37
CA MET A 19 -22.44 -34.90 8.09
C MET A 19 -22.56 -33.41 8.44
N PRO A 20 -21.80 -32.87 9.40
CA PRO A 20 -21.71 -31.43 9.47
C PRO A 20 -21.28 -31.01 8.07
N ALA A 21 -22.07 -30.15 7.42
CA ALA A 21 -21.66 -29.54 6.19
C ALA A 21 -20.35 -28.84 6.52
N VAL A 22 -19.22 -29.46 6.17
CA VAL A 22 -17.91 -28.83 6.29
C VAL A 22 -17.94 -27.77 5.22
N VAL A 23 -18.47 -26.60 5.57
CA VAL A 23 -18.20 -25.38 4.84
C VAL A 23 -16.70 -25.19 5.01
N SER A 24 -15.94 -25.76 4.07
CA SER A 24 -14.57 -25.38 3.85
C SER A 24 -14.64 -23.91 3.47
N ARG A 25 -14.60 -23.04 4.49
CA ARG A 25 -14.21 -21.66 4.29
C ARG A 25 -12.84 -21.78 3.65
N ARG A 26 -12.75 -21.50 2.35
CA ARG A 26 -11.45 -21.29 1.72
C ARG A 26 -10.74 -20.30 2.63
N SER A 27 -9.65 -20.73 3.25
CA SER A 27 -8.81 -19.82 4.01
C SER A 27 -8.53 -18.65 3.07
N LEU A 28 -8.83 -17.44 3.51
CA LEU A 28 -8.36 -16.25 2.81
C LEU A 28 -6.87 -16.46 2.57
N ALA A 29 -6.37 -16.05 1.40
CA ALA A 29 -4.94 -16.04 1.17
C ALA A 29 -4.31 -15.27 2.33
N THR A 30 -3.60 -15.97 3.20
CA THR A 30 -2.81 -15.34 4.25
C THR A 30 -1.70 -14.63 3.48
N GLU A 31 -1.68 -13.31 3.52
CA GLU A 31 -0.50 -12.58 3.05
C GLU A 31 0.68 -13.17 3.82
N ALA A 32 1.63 -13.76 3.08
CA ALA A 32 2.79 -14.38 3.70
C ALA A 32 3.50 -13.30 4.52
N SER A 33 3.69 -13.55 5.82
CA SER A 33 4.31 -12.55 6.68
C SER A 33 5.76 -12.38 6.19
N PRO A 34 6.27 -11.13 6.07
CA PRO A 34 7.63 -10.91 5.56
C PRO A 34 8.72 -11.62 6.39
N GLU A 35 8.45 -11.90 7.66
CA GLU A 35 9.31 -12.74 8.52
C GLU A 35 9.47 -14.19 8.03
N ASP A 36 8.52 -14.75 7.29
CA ASP A 36 8.62 -16.10 6.71
C ASP A 36 9.70 -16.20 5.61
N TYR A 37 10.09 -15.06 5.01
CA TYR A 37 11.12 -14.97 3.96
C TYR A 37 12.50 -14.57 4.49
N GLY A 38 12.65 -14.37 5.80
CA GLY A 38 13.94 -14.17 6.47
C GLY A 38 14.65 -12.85 6.22
N TYR A 39 14.16 -12.00 5.31
CA TYR A 39 14.77 -10.70 4.99
C TYR A 39 13.72 -9.65 4.62
N TYR A 40 13.72 -8.53 5.33
CA TYR A 40 12.98 -7.34 4.93
C TYR A 40 13.78 -6.61 3.84
N PRO A 41 13.21 -6.40 2.63
CA PRO A 41 13.91 -5.66 1.59
C PRO A 41 14.15 -4.22 2.05
N ASP A 42 15.35 -3.68 1.76
CA ASP A 42 15.63 -2.27 1.98
C ASP A 42 14.58 -1.43 1.22
N PRO A 43 13.91 -0.47 1.88
CA PRO A 43 13.01 0.46 1.21
C PRO A 43 13.58 1.07 -0.07
N LEU A 44 14.90 1.30 -0.14
CA LEU A 44 15.56 1.84 -1.35
C LEU A 44 15.62 0.84 -2.51
N GLU A 45 15.83 -0.44 -2.21
CA GLU A 45 15.89 -1.51 -3.23
C GLU A 45 14.50 -1.87 -3.73
N HIS A 46 13.51 -1.87 -2.83
CA HIS A 46 12.12 -2.17 -3.14
C HIS A 46 11.41 -1.04 -3.89
N ALA A 47 11.79 0.22 -3.64
CA ALA A 47 11.19 1.37 -4.33
C ALA A 47 11.44 1.31 -5.84
N THR A 48 10.43 1.69 -6.63
CA THR A 48 10.52 1.72 -8.10
C THR A 48 10.06 3.06 -8.67
N GLY A 49 10.47 3.36 -9.90
CA GLY A 49 9.99 4.53 -10.63
C GLY A 49 10.38 5.87 -9.99
N ARG A 50 9.37 6.71 -9.72
CA ARG A 50 9.56 8.07 -9.18
C ARG A 50 10.01 8.05 -7.72
N GLU A 51 9.49 7.12 -6.93
CA GLU A 51 9.83 6.96 -5.52
C GLU A 51 11.33 6.71 -5.34
N LYS A 52 11.89 5.76 -6.09
CA LYS A 52 13.32 5.48 -6.07
C LYS A 52 14.17 6.70 -6.42
N LYS A 53 13.76 7.47 -7.43
CA LYS A 53 14.45 8.71 -7.83
C LYS A 53 14.44 9.76 -6.72
N MET A 54 13.31 9.89 -6.02
CA MET A 54 13.18 10.81 -4.89
C MET A 54 14.04 10.38 -3.70
N LEU A 55 14.06 9.09 -3.36
CA LEU A 55 14.89 8.53 -2.28
C LEU A 55 16.39 8.71 -2.56
N LEU A 56 16.83 8.41 -3.78
CA LEU A 56 18.23 8.61 -4.20
C LEU A 56 18.64 10.08 -4.15
N ALA A 57 17.78 10.99 -4.61
CA ALA A 57 18.03 12.43 -4.53
C ALA A 57 18.15 12.89 -3.07
N ARG A 58 17.24 12.45 -2.20
CA ARG A 58 17.27 12.76 -0.77
C ARG A 58 18.56 12.28 -0.09
N LEU A 59 19.02 11.06 -0.43
CA LEU A 59 20.28 10.51 0.08
C LEU A 59 21.51 11.28 -0.42
N ALA A 60 21.46 11.79 -1.65
CA ALA A 60 22.50 12.66 -2.21
C ALA A 60 22.47 14.11 -1.67
N GLY A 61 21.46 14.47 -0.87
CA GLY A 61 21.23 15.84 -0.42
C GLY A 61 20.66 16.76 -1.49
N ASP A 62 20.11 16.21 -2.57
CA ASP A 62 19.44 16.95 -3.64
C ASP A 62 17.94 17.12 -3.32
N ASP A 63 17.51 18.38 -3.21
CA ASP A 63 16.19 18.81 -2.75
C ASP A 63 15.21 19.14 -3.90
N ARG A 64 15.53 18.74 -5.14
CA ARG A 64 14.71 19.02 -6.34
C ARG A 64 13.28 18.53 -6.29
N TYR A 65 13.00 17.48 -5.53
CA TYR A 65 11.65 16.88 -5.43
C TYR A 65 10.88 17.37 -4.20
N GLU A 66 11.50 18.19 -3.35
CA GLU A 66 10.88 18.71 -2.15
C GLU A 66 10.12 20.02 -2.44
N PRO A 67 8.94 20.22 -1.83
CA PRO A 67 8.22 21.46 -1.94
C PRO A 67 8.99 22.57 -1.22
N LYS A 68 9.49 23.54 -1.98
CA LYS A 68 10.20 24.72 -1.45
C LYS A 68 9.27 25.91 -1.34
N VAL A 69 9.22 26.50 -0.15
CA VAL A 69 8.56 27.78 0.08
C VAL A 69 9.57 28.89 -0.14
N TYR A 70 9.32 29.77 -1.11
CA TYR A 70 10.15 30.95 -1.35
C TYR A 70 9.49 32.14 -0.68
N TYR A 71 10.12 32.66 0.37
CA TYR A 71 9.67 33.86 1.04
C TYR A 71 9.87 35.08 0.13
N ARG A 72 8.94 36.03 0.24
CA ARG A 72 9.09 37.33 -0.41
C ARG A 72 10.24 38.08 0.28
N ALA A 73 11.19 38.58 -0.51
CA ALA A 73 12.19 39.51 0.00
C ALA A 73 11.52 40.80 0.50
N GLU A 74 12.00 41.35 1.62
CA GLU A 74 11.46 42.58 2.24
C GLU A 74 11.33 43.72 1.23
N THR A 75 12.32 43.85 0.34
CA THR A 75 12.38 44.85 -0.72
C THR A 75 12.48 44.18 -2.09
N SER A 76 11.33 43.78 -2.64
CA SER A 76 11.22 43.32 -4.03
C SER A 76 10.86 44.51 -4.93
N THR A 77 11.75 44.89 -5.84
CA THR A 77 11.50 45.94 -6.85
C THR A 77 11.50 45.35 -8.25
N LYS A 78 11.22 46.17 -9.28
CA LYS A 78 11.25 45.74 -10.67
C LYS A 78 12.69 45.47 -11.15
N GLU A 79 13.64 46.25 -10.65
CA GLU A 79 15.07 46.13 -10.97
C GLU A 79 15.69 44.93 -10.26
N ARG A 80 15.16 44.58 -9.07
CA ARG A 80 15.64 43.47 -8.25
C ARG A 80 14.46 42.60 -7.76
N PRO A 81 13.88 41.79 -8.66
CA PRO A 81 12.72 40.96 -8.33
C PRO A 81 13.10 39.75 -7.48
N ASN A 82 12.09 39.12 -6.87
CA ASN A 82 12.28 37.83 -6.22
C ASN A 82 12.46 36.72 -7.26
N LEU A 83 13.53 35.93 -7.14
CA LEU A 83 13.86 34.89 -8.11
C LEU A 83 13.25 33.56 -7.67
N VAL A 84 12.36 33.02 -8.51
CA VAL A 84 11.73 31.71 -8.28
C VAL A 84 12.18 30.76 -9.39
N PRO A 85 13.01 29.73 -9.09
CA PRO A 85 13.54 28.85 -10.11
C PRO A 85 12.47 27.91 -10.65
N SER A 86 12.26 27.89 -11.98
CA SER A 86 11.31 27.00 -12.66
C SER A 86 12.03 26.06 -13.64
N HIS A 87 11.47 24.86 -13.83
CA HIS A 87 11.92 23.95 -14.88
C HIS A 87 11.25 24.26 -16.24
N PHE A 88 10.09 24.91 -16.20
CA PHE A 88 9.29 25.32 -17.36
C PHE A 88 9.45 26.83 -17.61
N PRO A 89 9.13 27.33 -18.82
CA PRO A 89 9.22 28.77 -19.12
C PRO A 89 8.39 29.63 -18.17
N ASP A 90 7.23 29.13 -17.75
CA ASP A 90 6.32 29.83 -16.85
C ASP A 90 6.00 28.99 -15.60
N ARG A 91 5.61 29.65 -14.51
CA ARG A 91 5.20 29.03 -13.25
C ARG A 91 4.10 29.84 -12.58
N ILE A 92 3.13 29.14 -11.98
CA ILE A 92 2.11 29.72 -11.12
C ILE A 92 2.73 30.08 -9.76
N VAL A 93 2.57 31.34 -9.32
CA VAL A 93 3.09 31.85 -8.05
C VAL A 93 1.94 32.45 -7.24
N GLY A 94 1.77 32.00 -6.00
CA GLY A 94 0.87 32.63 -5.03
C GLY A 94 1.63 33.67 -4.22
N CYS A 95 1.24 34.95 -4.33
CA CYS A 95 1.81 36.01 -3.50
C CYS A 95 0.99 36.13 -2.21
N MET A 96 1.60 35.87 -1.06
CA MET A 96 1.04 36.23 0.24
C MET A 96 1.55 37.62 0.60
N CYS A 97 0.67 38.62 0.58
CA CYS A 97 1.01 40.01 0.91
C CYS A 97 1.26 40.20 2.41
N GLU A 98 0.57 39.42 3.24
CA GLU A 98 0.69 39.40 4.68
C GLU A 98 1.05 37.96 5.10
N PRO A 99 2.17 37.75 5.81
CA PRO A 99 2.62 36.41 6.17
C PRO A 99 1.74 35.75 7.25
N ASP A 100 1.00 36.54 8.05
CA ASP A 100 0.22 36.09 9.21
C ASP A 100 -1.25 35.77 8.91
N SER A 101 -1.70 35.97 7.67
CA SER A 101 -3.12 35.91 7.30
C SER A 101 -3.56 34.51 6.82
N GLY A 102 -2.85 33.46 7.26
CA GLY A 102 -3.03 32.06 6.85
C GLY A 102 -3.46 31.13 7.97
#